data_AF-A0A955BZ82-F1
#
_entry.id   AF-A0A955BZ82-F1
#
_cell.length_a   1.000
_cell.length_b   1.000
_cell.length_c   1.000
_cell.angle_alpha   90.00
_cell.angle_beta   90.00
_cell.angle_gamma   90.00
#
_symmetry.space_group_name_H-M   'P 1'
#
loop_
_entity.id
_entity.type
_entity.pdbx_description
1 polymer ?
#
loop_
_entity_poly.entity_id
_entity_poly.type
_entity_poly.pdbx_seq_one_letter_code
_entity_poly.pdbx_strand_id
1 'polypeptide(L)'
;MNAHDESNAERHSDAYGPGHPWHYLERGDGASPVAADRIPAGDPELIGGFLERDIPKTPEKRDATIERLFVERSQQLARRIEGYEDVIARGVEALSRYDRQIAYGGDDELAVASTLALLFNQISYLKGEVAWLEANRSRQGSLF
;
A
#
# COMPACT_ATOMS: atom_id res chain seq x y z
N MET A 1 -45.71 -9.40 12.55
CA MET A 1 -44.53 -9.97 13.23
C MET A 1 -43.35 -9.62 12.36
N ASN A 2 -42.51 -8.71 12.84
CA ASN A 2 -41.65 -7.87 12.03
C ASN A 2 -40.48 -8.61 11.41
N ALA A 3 -40.28 -8.35 10.11
CA ALA A 3 -39.04 -8.55 9.40
C ALA A 3 -37.99 -7.56 9.94
N HIS A 4 -37.05 -8.05 10.73
CA HIS A 4 -35.86 -7.31 11.12
C HIS A 4 -34.70 -8.29 11.22
N ASP A 5 -34.05 -8.62 10.09
CA ASP A 5 -32.65 -9.07 10.14
C ASP A 5 -31.89 -8.99 8.80
N GLU A 6 -32.10 -7.95 7.99
CA GLU A 6 -31.31 -7.77 6.75
C GLU A 6 -30.64 -6.39 6.66
N SER A 7 -30.72 -5.56 7.71
CA SER A 7 -30.27 -4.16 7.66
C SER A 7 -28.91 -3.85 8.33
N ASN A 8 -28.17 -4.88 8.75
CA ASN A 8 -26.91 -4.70 9.49
C ASN A 8 -25.65 -4.95 8.65
N ALA A 9 -25.75 -5.66 7.51
CA ALA A 9 -24.60 -5.92 6.65
C ALA A 9 -24.19 -4.72 5.77
N GLU A 10 -25.14 -3.84 5.42
CA GLU A 10 -24.90 -2.74 4.48
C GLU A 10 -24.32 -1.46 5.10
N ARG A 11 -24.17 -1.36 6.43
CA ARG A 11 -23.72 -0.10 7.09
C ARG A 11 -22.23 -0.01 7.40
N HIS A 12 -21.46 -1.07 7.18
CA HIS A 12 -20.05 -1.10 7.57
C HIS A 12 -19.04 -1.01 6.42
N SER A 13 -19.45 -1.24 5.17
CA SER A 13 -18.53 -1.21 4.03
C SER A 13 -17.93 0.18 3.74
N ASP A 14 -18.62 1.26 4.14
CA ASP A 14 -18.15 2.64 3.97
C ASP A 14 -17.30 3.17 5.15
N ALA A 15 -17.15 2.41 6.24
CA ALA A 15 -16.47 2.91 7.45
C ALA A 15 -14.94 2.76 7.40
N TYR A 16 -14.42 1.87 6.55
CA TYR A 16 -13.01 1.54 6.48
C TYR A 16 -12.42 1.92 5.13
N GLY A 17 -11.18 2.43 5.14
CA GLY A 17 -10.45 2.73 3.91
C GLY A 17 -10.01 1.45 3.19
N PRO A 18 -9.74 1.51 1.86
CA PRO A 18 -9.52 0.33 1.01
C PRO A 18 -8.32 -0.55 1.40
N GLY A 19 -7.42 -0.04 2.24
CA GLY A 19 -6.31 -0.78 2.82
C GLY A 19 -6.59 -1.32 4.22
N HIS A 20 -7.84 -1.52 4.61
CA HIS A 20 -8.20 -2.08 5.92
C HIS A 20 -8.37 -3.62 5.85
N PRO A 21 -7.91 -4.39 6.86
CA PRO A 21 -8.00 -5.85 6.85
C PRO A 21 -9.43 -6.39 6.74
N TRP A 22 -10.42 -5.64 7.24
CA TRP A 22 -11.84 -6.03 7.21
C TRP A 22 -12.35 -6.38 5.80
N HIS A 23 -11.85 -5.71 4.77
CA HIS A 23 -12.27 -5.97 3.40
C HIS A 23 -11.88 -7.39 2.94
N TYR A 24 -10.82 -7.97 3.49
CA TYR A 24 -10.26 -9.25 3.03
C TYR A 24 -10.64 -10.44 3.92
N LEU A 25 -11.36 -10.20 5.03
CA LEU A 25 -11.86 -11.24 5.92
C LEU A 25 -13.19 -11.80 5.39
N GLU A 26 -13.39 -13.12 5.46
CA GLU A 26 -14.67 -13.76 5.12
C GLU A 26 -15.78 -13.29 6.06
N ARG A 27 -15.47 -13.12 7.35
CA ARG A 27 -16.39 -12.53 8.34
C ARG A 27 -16.60 -11.03 8.17
N GLY A 28 -15.83 -10.39 7.29
CA GLY A 28 -15.94 -8.99 6.92
C GLY A 28 -16.66 -8.85 5.59
N ASP A 29 -16.04 -8.16 4.64
CA ASP A 29 -16.65 -7.96 3.31
C ASP A 29 -16.35 -9.12 2.35
N GLY A 30 -15.38 -9.99 2.67
CA GLY A 30 -14.97 -11.10 1.81
C GLY A 30 -14.52 -10.68 0.41
N ALA A 31 -14.07 -9.43 0.26
CA ALA A 31 -13.73 -8.86 -1.03
C ALA A 31 -12.45 -9.49 -1.59
N SER A 32 -12.46 -9.77 -2.88
CA SER A 32 -11.25 -10.22 -3.57
C SER A 32 -10.17 -9.12 -3.54
N PRO A 33 -8.90 -9.47 -3.31
CA PRO A 33 -7.81 -8.51 -3.35
C PRO A 33 -7.74 -7.77 -4.68
N VAL A 34 -7.50 -6.46 -4.62
CA VAL A 34 -7.35 -5.61 -5.80
C VAL A 34 -6.03 -5.95 -6.49
N ALA A 35 -6.02 -6.11 -7.82
CA ALA A 35 -4.76 -6.33 -8.55
C ALA A 35 -3.75 -5.20 -8.28
N ALA A 36 -2.47 -5.54 -8.14
CA ALA A 36 -1.44 -4.61 -7.67
C ALA A 36 -1.28 -3.37 -8.57
N ASP A 37 -1.48 -3.52 -9.89
CA ASP A 37 -1.49 -2.44 -10.88
C ASP A 37 -2.64 -1.45 -10.65
N ARG A 38 -3.79 -1.93 -10.17
CA ARG A 38 -5.00 -1.15 -9.89
C ARG A 38 -5.03 -0.48 -8.52
N ILE A 39 -4.09 -0.79 -7.63
CA ILE A 39 -3.96 -0.08 -6.35
C ILE A 39 -3.67 1.40 -6.65
N PRO A 40 -4.51 2.35 -6.18
CA PRO A 40 -4.30 3.76 -6.47
C PRO A 40 -3.02 4.27 -5.81
N ALA A 41 -2.35 5.21 -6.46
CA ALA A 41 -1.29 5.97 -5.80
C ALA A 41 -1.88 6.80 -4.65
N GLY A 42 -1.18 6.86 -3.52
CA GLY A 42 -1.45 7.86 -2.50
C GLY A 42 -1.17 9.26 -3.04
N ASP A 43 -1.76 10.29 -2.42
CA ASP A 43 -1.61 11.68 -2.85
C ASP A 43 -0.12 12.09 -2.91
N PRO A 44 0.43 12.32 -4.13
CA PRO A 44 1.84 12.63 -4.28
C PRO A 44 2.23 13.97 -3.66
N GLU A 45 1.32 14.94 -3.57
CA GLU A 45 1.62 16.27 -2.99
C GLU A 45 1.71 16.19 -1.46
N LEU A 46 0.79 15.46 -0.83
CA LEU A 46 0.84 15.23 0.61
C LEU A 46 2.06 14.41 1.01
N ILE A 47 2.35 13.33 0.28
CA ILE A 47 3.52 12.47 0.54
C ILE A 47 4.82 13.21 0.23
N GLY A 48 4.88 13.88 -0.90
CA GLY A 48 6.04 14.65 -1.36
C GLY A 48 6.41 15.78 -0.42
N GLY A 49 5.44 16.41 0.25
CA GLY A 49 5.70 17.42 1.28
C GLY A 49 6.56 16.92 2.44
N PHE A 50 6.51 15.62 2.78
CA PHE A 50 7.39 15.02 3.77
C PHE A 50 8.79 14.77 3.20
N LEU A 51 8.88 14.20 1.99
CA LEU A 51 10.16 13.94 1.31
C LEU A 51 10.96 15.23 1.07
N GLU A 52 10.28 16.29 0.65
CA GLU A 52 10.89 17.59 0.34
C GLU A 52 11.67 18.17 1.53
N ARG A 53 11.24 17.88 2.76
CA ARG A 53 11.90 18.38 3.98
C ARG A 53 13.30 17.80 4.18
N ASP A 54 13.51 16.56 3.72
CA ASP A 54 14.76 15.82 3.89
C ASP A 54 15.69 15.96 2.67
N ILE A 55 15.19 16.55 1.57
CA ILE A 55 15.97 16.77 0.35
C ILE A 55 16.82 18.05 0.48
N PRO A 56 18.13 18.00 0.13
CA PRO A 56 18.98 19.19 0.10
C PRO A 56 18.42 20.29 -0.83
N LYS A 57 18.62 21.56 -0.44
CA LYS A 57 18.19 22.73 -1.23
C LYS A 57 19.19 23.17 -2.31
N THR A 58 20.41 22.64 -2.27
CA THR A 58 21.44 22.94 -3.28
C THR A 58 21.15 22.14 -4.54
N PRO A 59 21.08 22.75 -5.74
CA PRO A 59 20.63 22.06 -6.95
C PRO A 59 21.36 20.74 -7.20
N GLU A 60 22.69 20.73 -7.16
CA GLU A 60 23.47 19.54 -7.51
C GLU A 60 23.22 18.38 -6.53
N LYS A 61 23.11 18.68 -5.24
CA LYS A 61 22.82 17.67 -4.21
C LYS A 61 21.36 17.25 -4.23
N ARG A 62 20.44 18.16 -4.59
CA ARG A 62 19.03 17.88 -4.75
C ARG A 62 18.83 16.84 -5.83
N ASP A 63 19.40 17.07 -7.00
CA ASP A 63 19.22 16.22 -8.19
C ASP A 63 19.76 14.81 -7.93
N ALA A 64 20.98 14.72 -7.41
CA ALA A 64 21.58 13.45 -7.02
C ALA A 64 20.75 12.71 -5.95
N THR A 65 20.14 13.44 -5.01
CA THR A 65 19.30 12.86 -3.96
C THR A 65 17.98 12.34 -4.53
N ILE A 66 17.32 13.12 -5.39
CA ILE A 66 16.06 12.75 -6.03
C ILE A 66 16.27 11.52 -6.92
N GLU A 67 17.33 11.48 -7.72
CA GLU A 67 17.64 10.32 -8.57
C GLU A 67 17.85 9.06 -7.74
N ARG A 68 18.67 9.15 -6.69
CA ARG A 68 18.93 8.03 -5.77
C ARG A 68 17.63 7.54 -5.13
N LEU A 69 16.83 8.45 -4.59
CA LEU A 69 15.56 8.11 -3.94
C LEU A 69 14.58 7.49 -4.94
N PHE A 70 14.50 8.00 -6.17
CA PHE A 70 13.65 7.43 -7.20
C PHE A 70 13.98 5.96 -7.44
N VAL A 71 15.26 5.64 -7.68
CA VAL A 71 15.70 4.24 -7.88
C VAL A 71 15.39 3.38 -6.66
N GLU A 72 15.72 3.86 -5.45
CA GLU A 72 15.46 3.12 -4.21
C GLU A 72 13.97 2.84 -3.99
N ARG A 73 13.10 3.83 -4.22
CA ARG A 73 11.65 3.70 -4.02
C ARG A 73 10.99 2.86 -5.10
N SER A 74 11.41 2.98 -6.36
CA SER A 74 10.94 2.09 -7.43
C SER A 74 11.27 0.63 -7.16
N GLN A 75 12.48 0.34 -6.65
CA GLN A 75 12.85 -1.03 -6.27
C GLN A 75 12.07 -1.54 -5.06
N GLN A 76 11.82 -0.67 -4.06
CA GLN A 76 10.97 -1.03 -2.93
C GLN A 76 9.54 -1.32 -3.39
N LEU A 77 8.97 -0.50 -4.28
CA LEU A 77 7.65 -0.70 -4.86
C LEU A 77 7.55 -2.06 -5.56
N ALA A 78 8.52 -2.40 -6.41
CA ALA A 78 8.55 -3.69 -7.10
C ALA A 78 8.52 -4.87 -6.12
N ARG A 79 9.36 -4.84 -5.06
CA ARG A 79 9.37 -5.89 -4.03
C ARG A 79 8.06 -5.99 -3.25
N ARG A 80 7.37 -4.86 -3.01
CA ARG A 80 6.06 -4.88 -2.33
C ARG A 80 4.97 -5.45 -3.22
N ILE A 81 4.99 -5.14 -4.51
CA ILE A 81 4.09 -5.73 -5.51
C ILE A 81 4.30 -7.25 -5.55
N GLU A 82 5.54 -7.73 -5.69
CA GLU A 82 5.85 -9.16 -5.69
C GLU A 82 5.34 -9.85 -4.41
N GLY A 83 5.60 -9.27 -3.24
CA GLY A 83 5.12 -9.84 -1.97
C GLY A 83 3.59 -9.85 -1.86
N TYR A 84 2.91 -8.82 -2.37
CA TYR A 84 1.45 -8.76 -2.37
C TYR A 84 0.84 -9.82 -3.28
N GLU A 85 1.39 -9.99 -4.48
CA GLU A 85 0.97 -11.01 -5.43
C GLU A 85 1.26 -12.44 -4.93
N ASP A 86 2.37 -12.66 -4.22
CA ASP A 86 2.68 -13.95 -3.60
C ASP A 86 1.65 -14.31 -2.51
N VAL A 87 1.24 -13.33 -1.69
CA VAL A 87 0.17 -13.53 -0.69
C VAL A 87 -1.18 -13.79 -1.35
N ILE A 88 -1.51 -13.14 -2.47
CA ILE A 88 -2.74 -13.45 -3.23
C ILE A 88 -2.69 -14.89 -3.75
N ALA A 89 -1.56 -15.31 -4.30
CA ALA A 89 -1.43 -16.61 -4.96
C ALA A 89 -1.36 -17.79 -3.98
N ARG A 90 -0.66 -17.62 -2.85
CA ARG A 90 -0.34 -18.71 -1.91
C ARG A 90 -1.00 -18.54 -0.54
N GLY A 91 -1.69 -17.42 -0.31
CA GLY A 91 -2.35 -17.11 0.95
C GLY A 91 -1.38 -17.20 2.12
N VAL A 92 -1.76 -17.99 3.12
CA VAL A 92 -1.00 -18.14 4.36
C VAL A 92 0.38 -18.77 4.16
N GLU A 93 0.60 -19.54 3.10
CA GLU A 93 1.90 -20.18 2.83
C GLU A 93 2.98 -19.19 2.39
N ALA A 94 2.60 -17.99 1.96
CA ALA A 94 3.53 -16.88 1.70
C ALA A 94 4.02 -16.23 3.00
N LEU A 95 3.32 -16.43 4.11
CA LEU A 95 3.62 -15.76 5.39
C LEU A 95 4.66 -16.53 6.20
N SER A 96 5.50 -15.78 6.91
CA SER A 96 6.45 -16.38 7.84
C SER A 96 5.71 -17.00 9.03
N ARG A 97 6.35 -17.98 9.68
CA ARG A 97 5.82 -18.56 10.92
C ARG A 97 5.61 -17.50 12.00
N TYR A 98 6.47 -16.48 12.05
CA TYR A 98 6.34 -15.37 13.01
C TYR A 98 5.05 -14.59 12.79
N ASP A 99 4.77 -14.22 11.53
CA ASP A 99 3.56 -13.46 11.19
C ASP A 99 2.31 -14.25 11.61
N ARG A 100 2.26 -15.53 11.22
CA ARG A 100 1.11 -16.40 11.52
C ARG A 100 0.90 -16.62 13.02
N GLN A 101 1.93 -17.05 13.74
CA GLN A 101 1.77 -17.55 15.11
C GLN A 101 1.92 -16.47 16.18
N ILE A 102 2.70 -15.42 15.91
CA ILE A 102 3.06 -14.41 16.92
C ILE A 102 2.30 -13.12 16.66
N ALA A 103 2.33 -12.60 15.44
CA ALA A 103 1.68 -11.32 15.14
C ALA A 103 0.15 -11.44 15.15
N TYR A 104 -0.39 -12.57 14.66
CA TYR A 104 -1.84 -12.78 14.53
C TYR A 104 -2.39 -13.94 15.37
N GLY A 105 -1.62 -14.43 16.36
CA GLY A 105 -2.11 -15.38 17.35
C GLY A 105 -2.54 -16.75 16.80
N GLY A 106 -2.06 -17.12 15.60
CA GLY A 106 -2.44 -18.36 14.91
C GLY A 106 -3.72 -18.26 14.08
N ASP A 107 -4.33 -17.07 13.97
CA ASP A 107 -5.45 -16.82 13.06
C ASP A 107 -4.89 -16.55 11.65
N ASP A 108 -4.79 -17.63 10.87
CA ASP A 108 -4.22 -17.61 9.51
C ASP A 108 -5.04 -16.72 8.55
N GLU A 109 -6.36 -16.63 8.73
CA GLU A 109 -7.24 -15.77 7.92
C GLU A 109 -6.95 -14.29 8.23
N LEU A 110 -6.92 -13.93 9.51
CA LEU A 110 -6.56 -12.58 9.94
C LEU A 110 -5.13 -12.21 9.53
N ALA A 111 -4.21 -13.16 9.55
CA ALA A 111 -2.83 -12.95 9.13
C ALA A 111 -2.76 -12.56 7.64
N VAL A 112 -3.45 -13.31 6.78
CA VAL A 112 -3.51 -13.02 5.34
C VAL A 112 -4.20 -11.67 5.10
N ALA A 113 -5.38 -11.47 5.67
CA ALA A 113 -6.15 -10.23 5.50
C ALA A 113 -5.36 -8.98 5.96
N SER A 114 -4.68 -9.08 7.11
CA SER A 114 -3.88 -7.99 7.65
C SER A 114 -2.62 -7.72 6.83
N THR A 115 -1.98 -8.77 6.33
CA THR A 115 -0.79 -8.63 5.47
C THR A 115 -1.16 -7.99 4.13
N LEU A 116 -2.26 -8.41 3.51
CA LEU A 116 -2.77 -7.81 2.27
C LEU A 116 -3.08 -6.32 2.46
N ALA A 117 -3.79 -5.98 3.54
CA ALA A 117 -4.08 -4.60 3.91
C ALA A 117 -2.81 -3.74 4.10
N LEU A 118 -1.81 -4.27 4.81
CA LEU A 118 -0.55 -3.58 5.03
C LEU A 118 0.20 -3.34 3.70
N LEU A 119 0.33 -4.38 2.88
CA LEU A 119 1.01 -4.30 1.60
C LEU A 119 0.27 -3.38 0.62
N PHE A 120 -1.06 -3.38 0.62
CA PHE A 120 -1.87 -2.43 -0.16
C PHE A 120 -1.50 -0.98 0.18
N ASN A 121 -1.49 -0.64 1.48
CA ASN A 121 -1.15 0.71 1.94
C ASN A 121 0.30 1.09 1.57
N GLN A 122 1.24 0.15 1.72
CA GLN A 122 2.64 0.37 1.36
C GLN A 122 2.81 0.60 -0.15
N ILE A 123 2.14 -0.19 -0.99
CA ILE A 123 2.15 -0.03 -2.44
C ILE A 123 1.56 1.33 -2.82
N SER A 124 0.41 1.70 -2.26
CA SER A 124 -0.24 2.99 -2.51
C SER A 124 0.69 4.16 -2.17
N TYR A 125 1.31 4.12 -0.98
CA TYR A 125 2.26 5.13 -0.53
C TYR A 125 3.50 5.22 -1.44
N LEU A 126 4.13 4.07 -1.76
CA LEU A 126 5.31 4.02 -2.61
C LEU A 126 5.01 4.48 -4.05
N LYS A 127 3.83 4.17 -4.60
CA LYS A 127 3.38 4.73 -5.89
C LYS A 127 3.32 6.26 -5.83
N GLY A 128 2.81 6.82 -4.73
CA GLY A 128 2.79 8.27 -4.50
C GLY A 128 4.20 8.88 -4.42
N GLU A 129 5.11 8.27 -3.66
CA GLU A 129 6.51 8.71 -3.58
C GLU A 129 7.19 8.68 -4.96
N VAL A 130 7.06 7.58 -5.70
CA VAL A 130 7.67 7.42 -7.03
C VAL A 130 7.11 8.47 -8.00
N ALA A 131 5.79 8.69 -8.01
CA ALA A 131 5.17 9.69 -8.87
C ALA A 131 5.67 11.12 -8.56
N TRP A 132 5.80 11.47 -7.28
CA TRP A 132 6.33 12.76 -6.87
C TRP A 132 7.80 12.93 -7.28
N LEU A 133 8.63 11.91 -7.06
CA LEU A 133 10.05 11.91 -7.44
C LEU A 133 10.21 12.03 -8.96
N GLU A 134 9.42 11.30 -9.74
CA GLU A 134 9.42 11.36 -11.21
C GLU A 134 9.05 12.75 -11.75
N ALA A 135 8.00 13.37 -11.18
CA ALA A 135 7.61 14.73 -11.53
C ALA A 135 8.72 15.74 -11.25
N ASN A 136 9.44 15.59 -10.13
CA ASN A 136 10.54 16.48 -9.77
C ASN A 136 11.80 16.26 -10.60
N ARG A 137 12.09 15.03 -11.05
CA ARG A 137 13.14 14.75 -12.04
C ARG A 137 12.84 15.41 -13.38
N SER A 138 11.59 15.31 -13.83
CA SER A 138 11.16 15.83 -15.14
C SER A 138 11.18 17.37 -15.20
N ARG A 139 10.85 18.04 -14.09
CA ARG A 139 10.91 19.51 -14.00
C ARG A 139 12.34 20.06 -14.13
N GLN A 140 13.36 19.26 -13.83
CA GLN A 140 14.77 19.69 -13.90
C GLN A 140 15.34 19.62 -15.31
N GLY A 141 14.82 18.73 -16.17
CA GLY A 141 15.20 18.65 -17.59
C GLY A 141 14.65 19.78 -18.47
N SER A 142 13.74 20.62 -17.94
CA SER A 142 13.05 21.67 -18.70
C SER A 142 13.65 23.07 -18.52
N LEU A 143 14.77 23.22 -17.81
CA LEU A 143 15.40 24.52 -17.50
C LEU A 143 16.64 24.85 -18.34
N PHE A 144 16.88 24.12 -19.44
CA PHE A 144 17.97 24.38 -20.39
C PHE A 144 17.44 24.48 -21.82
#